data_AF-A0A7C7QDB1-F1
#
_entry.id   AF-A0A7C7QDB1-F1
#
_cell.length_a   1.000
_cell.length_b   1.000
_cell.length_c   1.000
_cell.angle_alpha   90.00
_cell.angle_beta   90.00
_cell.angle_gamma   90.00
#
_symmetry.space_group_name_H-M   'P 1'
#
loop_
_entity.id
_entity.type
_entity.pdbx_description
1 polymer ?
#
loop_
_entity_poly.entity_id
_entity_poly.type
_entity_poly.pdbx_seq_one_letter_code
_entity_poly.pdbx_strand_id
1 'polypeptide(L)'
;MIGEIPMLVFRSAAGAVLIGLLAGLISVFIIRIKLSSMGFCMSHAAFAGAALGVGLSVNPFTMALAFSLATASFIGPVSDKAKIHPDLITSIAFPLNMALAFIFLTLTPGVVRFTSEVTSILWGSVLSVGFQDIVYL
;
A
#
# COMPACT_ATOMS: atom_id res chain seq x y z
N MET A 1 15.80 4.18 -29.00
CA MET A 1 14.52 4.74 -28.47
C MET A 1 13.29 3.89 -28.82
N ILE A 2 13.18 3.27 -30.02
CA ILE A 2 12.00 2.43 -30.38
C ILE A 2 12.04 1.02 -29.73
N GLY A 3 13.22 0.51 -29.35
CA GLY A 3 13.37 -0.81 -28.72
C GLY A 3 13.05 -0.90 -27.23
N GLU A 4 12.94 0.23 -26.50
CA GLU A 4 12.69 0.21 -25.05
C GLU A 4 11.19 0.17 -24.69
N ILE A 5 10.36 0.75 -25.54
CA ILE A 5 8.89 0.77 -25.41
C ILE A 5 8.31 -0.66 -25.30
N PRO A 6 8.67 -1.63 -26.17
CA PRO A 6 8.13 -2.99 -26.06
C PRO A 6 8.53 -3.68 -24.75
N MET A 7 9.73 -3.42 -24.22
CA MET A 7 10.19 -3.99 -22.95
C MET A 7 9.40 -3.42 -21.76
N LEU A 8 9.10 -2.13 -21.77
CA LEU A 8 8.30 -1.48 -20.74
C LEU A 8 6.89 -2.06 -20.66
N VAL A 9 6.25 -2.21 -21.83
CA VAL A 9 4.90 -2.78 -21.93
C VAL A 9 4.89 -4.24 -21.46
N PHE A 10 5.88 -5.03 -21.86
CA PHE A 10 5.98 -6.44 -21.45
C PHE A 10 6.11 -6.59 -19.92
N ARG A 11 6.99 -5.80 -19.30
CA ARG A 11 7.17 -5.78 -17.83
C ARG A 11 5.91 -5.36 -17.09
N SER A 12 5.27 -4.30 -17.58
CA SER A 12 4.03 -3.78 -17.00
C SER A 12 2.90 -4.81 -17.08
N ALA A 13 2.77 -5.49 -18.23
CA ALA A 13 1.78 -6.55 -18.42
C ALA A 13 2.06 -7.77 -17.54
N ALA A 14 3.31 -8.22 -17.47
CA ALA A 14 3.71 -9.32 -16.59
C ALA A 14 3.43 -9.00 -15.12
N GLY A 15 3.83 -7.81 -14.64
CA GLY A 15 3.54 -7.35 -13.29
C GLY A 15 2.03 -7.27 -13.00
N ALA A 16 1.23 -6.73 -13.92
CA ALA A 16 -0.22 -6.65 -13.75
C ALA A 16 -0.88 -8.04 -13.65
N VAL A 17 -0.46 -9.00 -14.47
CA VAL A 17 -0.97 -10.38 -14.43
C VAL A 17 -0.60 -11.05 -13.10
N LEU A 18 0.66 -10.92 -12.66
CA LEU A 18 1.11 -11.52 -11.40
C LEU A 18 0.38 -10.91 -10.18
N ILE A 19 0.27 -9.59 -10.11
CA ILE A 19 -0.49 -8.90 -9.04
C ILE A 19 -1.96 -9.33 -9.06
N GLY A 20 -2.59 -9.39 -10.24
CA GLY A 20 -3.97 -9.80 -10.38
C GLY A 20 -4.21 -11.23 -9.88
N LEU A 21 -3.30 -12.15 -10.19
CA LEU A 21 -3.36 -13.54 -9.69
C LEU A 21 -3.19 -13.58 -8.17
N LEU A 22 -2.18 -12.91 -7.61
CA LEU A 22 -1.94 -12.88 -6.16
C LEU A 22 -3.11 -12.26 -5.41
N ALA A 23 -3.60 -11.10 -5.85
CA ALA A 23 -4.75 -10.43 -5.24
C ALA A 23 -6.01 -11.30 -5.32
N GLY A 24 -6.24 -11.97 -6.47
CA GLY A 24 -7.33 -12.93 -6.64
C GLY A 24 -7.25 -14.09 -5.65
N LEU A 25 -6.09 -14.75 -5.55
CA LEU A 25 -5.88 -15.87 -4.62
C LEU A 25 -6.06 -15.45 -3.16
N ILE A 26 -5.46 -14.33 -2.76
CA ILE A 26 -5.55 -13.78 -1.40
C ILE A 26 -7.01 -13.41 -1.06
N SER A 27 -7.75 -12.84 -2.02
CA SER A 27 -9.14 -12.42 -1.80
C SER A 27 -10.07 -13.56 -1.40
N VAL A 28 -9.86 -14.77 -1.94
CA VAL A 28 -10.64 -15.96 -1.59
C VAL A 28 -10.51 -16.24 -0.09
N PHE A 29 -9.29 -16.23 0.45
CA PHE A 29 -9.06 -16.44 1.87
C PHE A 29 -9.72 -15.35 2.71
N ILE A 30 -9.52 -14.08 2.34
CA ILE A 30 -10.08 -12.90 3.03
C ILE A 30 -11.61 -13.00 3.16
N ILE A 31 -12.29 -13.39 2.08
CA ILE A 31 -13.75 -13.56 2.08
C ILE A 31 -14.16 -14.72 2.99
N ARG A 32 -13.45 -15.85 2.94
CA ARG A 32 -13.78 -17.04 3.75
C ARG A 32 -13.60 -16.80 5.25
N ILE A 33 -12.63 -15.98 5.64
CA ILE A 33 -12.39 -15.60 7.04
C ILE A 33 -13.16 -14.33 7.47
N LYS A 34 -14.08 -13.84 6.62
CA LYS A 34 -14.94 -12.67 6.87
C LYS A 34 -14.17 -11.38 7.19
N LEU A 35 -13.01 -11.17 6.58
CA LEU A 35 -12.22 -9.93 6.70
C LEU A 35 -12.37 -9.04 5.46
N SER A 36 -13.60 -8.88 4.95
CA SER A 36 -13.89 -8.14 3.71
C SER A 36 -13.27 -6.74 3.64
N SER A 37 -13.08 -6.10 4.79
CA SER A 37 -12.57 -4.74 4.90
C SER A 37 -11.04 -4.63 4.88
N MET A 38 -10.35 -5.78 4.87
CA MET A 38 -8.89 -5.83 4.94
C MET A 38 -8.23 -5.25 3.70
N GLY A 39 -8.82 -5.42 2.51
CA GLY A 39 -8.26 -4.91 1.26
C GLY A 39 -8.02 -3.40 1.29
N PHE A 40 -9.07 -2.62 1.58
CA PHE A 40 -8.92 -1.16 1.66
C PHE A 40 -8.12 -0.72 2.89
N CYS A 41 -8.23 -1.40 4.04
CA CYS A 41 -7.44 -1.06 5.22
C CYS A 41 -5.92 -1.19 4.96
N MET A 42 -5.49 -2.30 4.36
CA MET A 42 -4.07 -2.60 4.15
C MET A 42 -3.45 -1.73 3.05
N SER A 43 -4.19 -1.45 1.97
CA SER A 43 -3.73 -0.51 0.93
C SER A 43 -3.48 0.89 1.49
N HIS A 44 -4.34 1.36 2.39
CA HIS A 44 -4.18 2.68 3.01
C HIS A 44 -3.14 2.70 4.13
N ALA A 45 -2.90 1.57 4.80
CA ALA A 45 -1.74 1.42 5.68
C ALA A 45 -0.43 1.55 4.88
N ALA A 46 -0.33 0.90 3.71
CA ALA A 46 0.83 1.03 2.83
C ALA A 46 1.00 2.49 2.37
N PHE A 47 -0.10 3.16 2.00
CA PHE A 47 -0.10 4.57 1.64
C PHE A 47 0.41 5.47 2.78
N ALA A 48 -0.08 5.27 4.01
CA ALA A 48 0.38 6.01 5.17
C ALA A 48 1.88 5.79 5.44
N GLY A 49 2.35 4.54 5.34
CA GLY A 49 3.78 4.24 5.45
C GLY A 49 4.62 4.88 4.37
N ALA A 50 4.19 4.84 3.10
CA ALA A 50 4.89 5.49 2.00
C ALA A 50 4.96 7.01 2.19
N ALA A 51 3.86 7.64 2.61
CA ALA A 51 3.79 9.05 2.95
C ALA A 51 4.76 9.42 4.08
N LEU A 52 4.84 8.58 5.12
CA LEU A 52 5.82 8.75 6.20
C LEU A 52 7.25 8.60 5.70
N GLY A 53 7.50 7.63 4.81
CA GLY A 53 8.80 7.41 4.18
C GLY A 53 9.30 8.65 3.45
N VAL A 54 8.44 9.25 2.61
CA VAL A 54 8.74 10.53 1.94
C VAL A 54 8.98 11.64 2.98
N GLY A 55 8.11 11.77 3.98
CA GLY A 55 8.25 12.80 5.02
C GLY A 55 9.55 12.73 5.81
N LEU A 56 10.08 11.52 6.01
CA LEU A 56 11.35 11.26 6.69
C LEU A 56 12.55 11.13 5.73
N SER A 57 12.36 11.33 4.42
CA SER A 57 13.40 11.13 3.40
C SER A 57 14.04 9.72 3.41
N VAL A 58 13.25 8.70 3.78
CA VAL A 58 13.63 7.28 3.73
C VAL A 58 12.90 6.57 2.59
N ASN A 59 13.36 5.37 2.24
CA ASN A 59 12.77 4.59 1.17
C ASN A 59 11.24 4.36 1.39
N PRO A 60 10.36 4.88 0.50
CA PRO A 60 8.91 4.78 0.68
C PRO A 60 8.39 3.35 0.65
N PHE A 61 9.00 2.46 -0.14
CA PHE A 61 8.60 1.06 -0.23
C PHE A 61 8.85 0.30 1.08
N THR A 62 10.03 0.48 1.69
CA THR A 62 10.34 -0.15 2.98
C THR A 62 9.42 0.36 4.09
N MET A 63 9.12 1.66 4.10
CA MET A 63 8.22 2.23 5.10
C MET A 63 6.76 1.82 4.88
N ALA A 64 6.31 1.68 3.62
CA ALA A 64 5.00 1.13 3.30
C ALA A 64 4.85 -0.30 3.85
N LEU A 65 5.83 -1.17 3.59
CA LEU A 65 5.84 -2.54 4.13
C LEU A 65 5.83 -2.55 5.66
N ALA A 66 6.70 -1.77 6.30
CA ALA A 66 6.77 -1.72 7.76
C ALA A 66 5.44 -1.26 8.38
N PHE A 67 4.81 -0.23 7.81
CA PHE A 67 3.57 0.32 8.31
C PHE A 67 2.37 -0.61 8.08
N SER A 68 2.31 -1.29 6.93
CA SER A 68 1.34 -2.36 6.67
C SER A 68 1.50 -3.51 7.67
N LEU A 69 2.73 -3.99 7.92
CA LEU A 69 2.99 -5.06 8.89
C LEU A 69 2.63 -4.65 10.32
N ALA A 70 2.92 -3.40 10.70
CA ALA A 70 2.53 -2.85 11.98
C ALA A 70 0.99 -2.83 12.13
N THR A 71 0.28 -2.34 11.11
CA THR A 71 -1.18 -2.31 11.08
C THR A 71 -1.77 -3.72 11.20
N ALA A 72 -1.26 -4.68 10.41
CA ALA A 72 -1.67 -6.09 10.48
C ALA A 72 -1.47 -6.68 11.88
N SER A 73 -0.33 -6.37 12.51
CA SER A 73 0.05 -6.88 13.83
C SER A 73 -0.82 -6.30 14.94
N PHE A 74 -1.35 -5.08 14.79
CA PHE A 74 -2.25 -4.47 15.79
C PHE A 74 -3.69 -4.95 15.69
N ILE A 75 -4.17 -5.36 14.51
CA ILE A 75 -5.59 -5.75 14.32
C ILE A 75 -6.00 -6.88 15.26
N GLY A 76 -5.17 -7.93 15.39
CA GLY A 76 -5.47 -9.10 16.25
C GLY A 76 -5.60 -8.75 17.73
N PRO A 77 -4.53 -8.24 18.39
CA PRO A 77 -4.56 -7.88 19.80
C PRO A 77 -5.64 -6.84 20.14
N VAL A 78 -5.90 -5.88 19.25
CA VAL A 78 -6.95 -4.88 19.45
C VAL A 78 -8.34 -5.51 19.37
N SER A 79 -8.56 -6.43 18.42
CA SER A 79 -9.80 -7.20 18.30
C SER A 79 -10.07 -8.03 19.55
N ASP A 80 -9.05 -8.74 20.06
CA ASP A 80 -9.16 -9.56 21.26
C ASP A 80 -9.48 -8.72 22.51
N LYS A 81 -8.78 -7.60 22.69
CA LYS A 81 -8.99 -6.71 23.84
C LYS A 81 -10.34 -6.01 23.80
N ALA A 82 -10.77 -5.57 22.61
CA ALA A 82 -12.06 -4.91 22.42
C ALA A 82 -13.24 -5.91 22.42
N LYS A 83 -12.98 -7.22 22.24
CA LYS A 83 -13.99 -8.27 22.04
C LYS A 83 -14.92 -7.98 20.86
N ILE A 84 -14.35 -7.42 19.80
CA ILE A 84 -15.05 -7.00 18.58
C ILE A 84 -14.45 -7.78 17.41
N HIS A 85 -15.28 -8.14 16.43
CA HIS A 85 -14.84 -8.84 15.22
C HIS A 85 -13.72 -8.07 14.49
N PRO A 86 -12.62 -8.73 14.06
CA PRO A 86 -11.48 -8.03 13.46
C PRO A 86 -11.82 -7.22 12.20
N ASP A 87 -12.86 -7.61 11.46
CA ASP A 87 -13.35 -6.85 10.29
C ASP A 87 -13.87 -5.44 10.64
N LEU A 88 -14.41 -5.26 11.86
CA LEU A 88 -14.80 -3.92 12.31
C LEU A 88 -13.56 -3.11 12.70
N ILE A 89 -12.56 -3.75 13.31
CA ILE A 89 -11.28 -3.11 13.64
C ILE A 89 -10.57 -2.64 12.37
N THR A 90 -10.51 -3.45 11.31
CA THR A 90 -9.93 -3.04 10.01
C THR A 90 -10.72 -1.89 9.38
N SER A 91 -12.05 -1.91 9.49
CA SER A 91 -12.91 -0.81 9.01
C SER A 91 -12.65 0.51 9.73
N ILE A 92 -12.35 0.47 11.03
CA ILE A 92 -12.00 1.65 11.84
C ILE A 92 -10.54 2.08 11.58
N ALA A 93 -9.63 1.13 11.36
CA ALA A 93 -8.23 1.42 11.06
C ALA A 93 -8.05 2.10 9.70
N PHE A 94 -8.93 1.82 8.73
CA PHE A 94 -8.91 2.50 7.42
C PHE A 94 -8.91 4.04 7.50
N PRO A 95 -9.93 4.72 8.07
CA PRO A 95 -9.94 6.18 8.16
C PRO A 95 -8.80 6.72 9.03
N LEU A 96 -8.32 5.95 10.01
CA LEU A 96 -7.15 6.30 10.82
C LEU A 96 -5.88 6.32 9.98
N ASN A 97 -5.65 5.29 9.15
CA ASN A 97 -4.52 5.25 8.22
C ASN A 97 -4.60 6.37 7.20
N MET A 98 -5.80 6.69 6.71
CA MET A 98 -6.00 7.84 5.82
C MET A 98 -5.65 9.16 6.49
N ALA A 99 -6.13 9.39 7.72
CA ALA A 99 -5.78 10.59 8.48
C ALA A 99 -4.27 10.68 8.70
N LEU A 100 -3.61 9.58 9.08
CA LEU A 100 -2.17 9.53 9.26
C LEU A 100 -1.41 9.83 7.96
N ALA A 101 -1.82 9.26 6.82
CA ALA A 101 -1.18 9.54 5.54
C ALA A 101 -1.17 11.03 5.23
N PHE A 102 -2.32 11.72 5.36
CA PHE A 102 -2.39 13.16 5.12
C PHE A 102 -1.60 13.99 6.15
N ILE A 103 -1.56 13.55 7.42
CA ILE A 103 -0.72 14.16 8.44
C ILE A 103 0.76 14.06 8.02
N PHE A 104 1.23 12.88 7.63
CA PHE A 104 2.63 12.67 7.22
C PHE A 104 2.99 13.48 5.98
N LEU A 105 2.11 13.54 4.98
CA LEU A 105 2.29 14.40 3.81
C LEU A 105 2.39 15.88 4.21
N THR A 106 1.58 16.33 5.15
CA THR A 106 1.56 17.75 5.59
C THR A 106 2.79 18.13 6.43
N LEU A 107 3.32 17.18 7.20
CA LEU A 107 4.50 17.34 8.06
C LEU A 107 5.82 17.34 7.29
N THR A 108 5.82 16.94 6.01
CA THR A 108 7.01 16.92 5.17
C THR A 108 7.57 18.36 4.99
N PRO A 109 8.83 18.64 5.40
CA PRO A 109 9.42 19.97 5.28
C PRO A 109 9.70 20.36 3.82
N GLY A 110 9.21 21.53 3.37
CA GLY A 110 9.58 22.15 2.09
C GLY A 110 8.44 22.34 1.08
N VAL A 111 8.79 22.73 -0.16
CA VAL A 111 7.89 22.97 -1.32
C VAL A 111 7.21 21.67 -1.82
N VAL A 112 7.53 20.54 -1.18
CA VAL A 112 7.06 19.16 -1.45
C VAL A 112 5.62 18.94 -0.95
N ARG A 113 4.79 19.99 -0.83
CA ARG A 113 3.42 19.81 -0.35
C ARG A 113 2.49 19.16 -1.37
N PHE A 114 2.83 19.20 -2.67
CA PHE A 114 2.08 18.57 -3.76
C PHE A 114 2.96 18.38 -5.02
N THR A 115 4.17 17.84 -4.86
CA THR A 115 5.08 17.52 -5.99
C THR A 115 4.72 16.19 -6.66
N SER A 116 5.33 15.91 -7.82
CA SER A 116 5.07 14.67 -8.59
C SER A 116 5.24 13.39 -7.77
N GLU A 117 6.01 13.42 -6.70
CA GLU A 117 6.26 12.28 -5.83
C GLU A 117 5.03 11.90 -4.98
N VAL A 118 4.31 12.88 -4.42
CA VAL A 118 3.05 12.64 -3.71
C VAL A 118 1.99 12.11 -4.67
N THR A 119 1.89 12.71 -5.86
CA THR A 119 1.00 12.24 -6.93
C THR A 119 1.36 10.83 -7.39
N SER A 120 2.66 10.50 -7.47
CA SER A 120 3.15 9.16 -7.81
C SER A 120 2.79 8.13 -6.75
N ILE A 121 2.73 8.50 -5.47
CA ILE A 121 2.32 7.58 -4.40
C ILE A 121 0.80 7.41 -4.37
N LEU A 122 0.04 8.48 -4.64
CA LEU A 122 -1.43 8.43 -4.70
C LEU A 122 -1.96 7.58 -5.85
N TRP A 123 -1.34 7.69 -7.02
CA TRP A 123 -1.86 7.11 -8.25
C TRP A 123 -0.99 5.99 -8.83
N GLY A 124 0.31 5.99 -8.53
CA GLY A 124 1.27 5.08 -9.15
C GLY A 124 1.41 5.29 -10.65
N SER A 125 2.29 4.48 -11.25
CA SER A 125 2.38 4.35 -12.71
C SER A 125 2.71 2.91 -13.05
N VAL A 126 1.78 2.23 -13.72
CA VAL A 126 1.97 0.84 -14.20
C VAL A 126 3.18 0.75 -15.15
N LEU A 127 3.47 1.82 -15.88
CA LEU A 127 4.62 1.90 -16.78
C LEU A 127 5.96 1.97 -16.03
N SER A 128 5.97 2.25 -14.72
CA SER A 128 7.21 2.39 -13.96
C SER A 128 7.74 1.07 -13.39
N VAL A 129 7.07 -0.06 -13.66
CA VAL A 129 7.40 -1.37 -13.09
C VAL A 129 8.82 -1.82 -13.46
N GLY A 130 9.67 -1.90 -12.44
CA GLY A 130 11.04 -2.42 -12.38
C GLY A 130 11.19 -3.90 -12.74
N PHE A 131 12.39 -4.34 -13.11
CA PHE A 131 12.71 -5.79 -13.08
C PHE A 131 12.74 -6.30 -11.64
N GLN A 132 13.28 -5.49 -10.72
CA GLN A 132 13.29 -5.80 -9.29
C GLN A 132 11.89 -5.93 -8.71
N ASP A 133 10.95 -5.08 -9.14
CA ASP A 133 9.55 -5.14 -8.68
C ASP A 133 8.87 -6.46 -9.05
N ILE A 134 9.18 -7.02 -10.22
CA ILE A 134 8.68 -8.34 -10.64
C ILE A 134 9.31 -9.46 -9.80
N VAL A 135 10.58 -9.32 -9.42
CA VAL A 135 11.29 -10.31 -8.59
C VAL A 135 10.81 -10.27 -7.14
N TYR A 136 10.40 -9.10 -6.63
CA TYR A 136 9.86 -8.95 -5.28
C TYR A 136 8.41 -9.44 -5.13
N LEU A 137 7.70 -9.65 -6.25
CA LEU A 137 6.31 -10.07 -6.28
C LEU A 137 6.17 -11.60 -6.15
#